data_AF-A0A0E3GVI7-F1
#
_entry.id   AF-A0A0E3GVI7-F1
#
_cell.length_a   1.000
_cell.length_b   1.000
_cell.length_c   1.000
_cell.angle_alpha   90.00
_cell.angle_beta   90.00
_cell.angle_gamma   90.00
#
_symmetry.space_group_name_H-M   'P 1'
#
loop_
_entity.id
_entity.type
_entity.pdbx_description
1 polymer ?
#
loop_
_entity_poly.entity_id
_entity_poly.type
_entity_poly.pdbx_seq_one_letter_code
_entity_poly.pdbx_strand_id
1 'polypeptide(L)'
;MLKLYRKALELHGVDPKRVEHGTIVDTVGIIEKGRSFEVVFYETDDYIYVFEIKNFSDKGVIDQVFIRKKLFSALYSKPLKVFVVTNYIEREVKEKLEKEGVEIIASYVVD
;
A
#
# COMPACT_ATOMS: atom_id res chain seq x y z
N MET A 1 -6.71 -9.56 8.66
CA MET A 1 -6.95 -8.11 8.59
C MET A 1 -7.70 -7.71 7.33
N LEU A 2 -7.19 -7.97 6.12
CA LEU A 2 -7.89 -7.73 4.84
C LEU A 2 -9.38 -8.11 4.81
N LYS A 3 -9.74 -9.29 5.33
CA LYS A 3 -11.13 -9.77 5.39
C LYS A 3 -12.07 -8.82 6.17
N LEU A 4 -11.58 -8.15 7.21
CA LEU A 4 -12.37 -7.20 8.01
C LEU A 4 -12.70 -5.94 7.19
N TYR A 5 -11.83 -5.58 6.25
CA TYR A 5 -11.95 -4.38 5.43
C TYR A 5 -12.53 -4.65 4.03
N ARG A 6 -13.02 -5.85 3.75
CA ARG A 6 -13.55 -6.23 2.42
C ARG A 6 -14.56 -5.21 1.88
N LYS A 7 -15.57 -4.84 2.67
CA LYS A 7 -16.58 -3.86 2.25
C LYS A 7 -16.01 -2.47 1.99
N ALA A 8 -15.06 -2.03 2.82
CA ALA A 8 -14.40 -0.74 2.63
C ALA A 8 -13.58 -0.75 1.34
N LEU A 9 -12.83 -1.82 1.08
CA LEU A 9 -12.09 -1.99 -0.17
C LEU A 9 -13.01 -1.96 -1.40
N GLU A 10 -14.14 -2.68 -1.35
CA GLU A 10 -15.13 -2.69 -2.43
C GLU A 10 -15.71 -1.28 -2.72
N LEU A 11 -15.95 -0.47 -1.68
CA LEU A 11 -16.38 0.93 -1.84
C LEU A 11 -15.33 1.82 -2.51
N HIS A 12 -14.06 1.45 -2.41
CA HIS A 12 -12.94 2.11 -3.08
C HIS A 12 -12.62 1.48 -4.45
N GLY A 13 -13.51 0.64 -4.98
CA GLY A 13 -13.34 0.00 -6.29
C GLY A 13 -12.26 -1.08 -6.31
N VAL A 14 -11.80 -1.55 -5.15
CA VAL A 14 -10.88 -2.67 -5.04
C VAL A 14 -11.65 -3.98 -5.03
N ASP A 15 -11.23 -4.97 -5.83
CA ASP A 15 -11.72 -6.35 -5.72
C ASP A 15 -10.86 -7.13 -4.71
N PRO A 16 -11.34 -7.42 -3.49
CA PRO A 16 -10.54 -8.04 -2.45
C PRO A 16 -10.26 -9.53 -2.72
N LYS A 17 -10.89 -10.13 -3.74
CA LYS A 17 -10.60 -11.51 -4.17
C LYS A 17 -9.35 -11.61 -5.03
N ARG A 18 -8.96 -10.50 -5.68
CA ARG A 18 -7.77 -10.42 -6.54
C ARG A 18 -6.52 -10.01 -5.80
N VAL A 19 -6.64 -9.53 -4.56
CA VAL A 19 -5.50 -9.12 -3.74
C VAL A 19 -4.63 -10.33 -3.44
N GLU A 20 -3.37 -10.27 -3.84
CA GLU A 20 -2.40 -11.35 -3.70
C GLU A 20 -1.25 -10.94 -2.76
N HIS A 21 -0.75 -11.92 -2.01
CA HIS A 21 0.52 -11.81 -1.32
C HIS A 21 1.61 -12.29 -2.27
N GLY A 22 2.63 -11.47 -2.47
CA GLY A 22 3.72 -11.81 -3.36
C GLY A 22 4.98 -11.07 -2.99
N THR A 23 5.90 -11.08 -3.95
CA THR A 23 7.25 -10.57 -3.76
C THR A 23 7.61 -9.69 -4.95
N ILE A 24 8.18 -8.53 -4.66
CA ILE A 24 8.79 -7.66 -5.67
C ILE A 24 10.30 -7.62 -5.46
N VAL A 25 11.07 -7.73 -6.53
CA VAL A 25 12.54 -7.68 -6.49
C VAL A 25 13.00 -6.38 -7.10
N ASP A 26 13.88 -5.66 -6.41
CA ASP A 26 14.52 -4.45 -6.92
C ASP A 26 15.60 -4.80 -7.94
N THR A 27 15.20 -5.04 -9.19
CA THR A 27 16.10 -5.47 -10.27
C THR A 27 16.97 -4.33 -10.82
N VAL A 28 16.59 -3.08 -10.56
CA VAL A 28 17.23 -1.88 -11.12
C VAL A 28 18.02 -1.06 -10.10
N GLY A 29 17.90 -1.36 -8.80
CA GLY A 29 18.68 -0.74 -7.72
C GLY A 29 18.10 0.57 -7.20
N ILE A 30 16.78 0.68 -7.09
CA ILE A 30 16.08 1.85 -6.50
C ILE A 30 16.38 2.01 -5.01
N ILE A 31 16.46 0.89 -4.30
CA ILE A 31 16.73 0.79 -2.87
C ILE A 31 18.04 0.03 -2.68
N GLU A 32 18.09 -1.21 -3.17
CA GLU A 32 19.22 -2.12 -3.05
C GLU A 32 19.05 -3.23 -4.09
N LYS A 33 19.92 -3.24 -5.11
CA LYS A 33 19.78 -4.14 -6.25
C LYS A 33 19.79 -5.60 -5.81
N GLY A 34 18.78 -6.36 -6.23
CA GLY A 34 18.59 -7.77 -5.89
C GLY A 34 17.83 -8.00 -4.58
N ARG A 35 17.53 -6.95 -3.82
CA ARG A 35 16.72 -7.06 -2.60
C ARG A 35 15.27 -7.39 -2.95
N SER A 36 14.69 -8.24 -2.12
CA SER A 36 13.34 -8.75 -2.24
C SER A 36 12.45 -8.14 -1.16
N PHE A 37 11.22 -7.75 -1.52
CA PHE A 37 10.25 -7.15 -0.62
C PHE A 37 8.93 -7.90 -0.69
N GLU A 38 8.40 -8.28 0.48
CA GLU A 38 7.05 -8.82 0.57
C GLU A 38 6.03 -7.69 0.37
N VAL A 39 5.09 -7.95 -0.52
CA VAL A 39 4.09 -6.98 -0.95
C VAL A 39 2.73 -7.63 -1.05
N VAL A 40 1.71 -6.81 -0.82
CA VAL A 40 0.33 -7.18 -1.08
C VAL A 40 -0.14 -6.29 -2.21
N PHE A 41 -0.51 -6.87 -3.35
CA PHE A 41 -0.88 -6.10 -4.52
C PHE A 41 -1.75 -6.92 -5.47
N TYR A 42 -2.32 -6.24 -6.45
CA TYR A 42 -2.80 -6.88 -7.67
C TYR A 42 -2.78 -5.90 -8.82
N GLU A 43 -2.74 -6.46 -10.02
CA GLU A 43 -2.71 -5.71 -11.28
C GLU A 43 -4.03 -5.88 -12.03
N THR A 44 -4.50 -4.78 -12.62
CA THR A 44 -5.59 -4.71 -13.59
C THR A 44 -5.04 -4.20 -14.92
N ASP A 45 -5.87 -4.12 -15.96
CA ASP A 45 -5.45 -3.53 -17.24
C ASP A 45 -5.06 -2.05 -17.08
N ASP A 46 -5.74 -1.34 -16.16
CA ASP A 46 -5.59 0.11 -16.00
C ASP A 46 -4.61 0.52 -14.89
N TYR A 47 -4.62 -0.19 -13.77
CA TYR A 47 -3.90 0.19 -12.55
C TYR A 47 -3.22 -0.99 -11.87
N ILE A 48 -2.18 -0.66 -11.10
CA ILE A 48 -1.64 -1.55 -10.07
C ILE A 48 -2.07 -1.03 -8.70
N TYR A 49 -2.69 -1.90 -7.92
CA TYR A 49 -3.16 -1.63 -6.58
C TYR A 49 -2.17 -2.22 -5.58
N VAL A 50 -1.58 -1.39 -4.73
CA VAL A 50 -0.58 -1.81 -3.74
C VAL A 50 -1.10 -1.52 -2.33
N PHE A 51 -0.93 -2.48 -1.44
CA PHE A 51 -1.46 -2.44 -0.08
C PHE A 51 -0.33 -2.56 0.94
N GLU A 52 -0.35 -1.66 1.91
CA GLU A 52 0.37 -1.80 3.18
C GLU A 52 -0.66 -2.11 4.26
N ILE A 53 -0.56 -3.30 4.87
CA ILE A 53 -1.56 -3.78 5.82
C ILE A 53 -0.90 -3.94 7.19
N LYS A 54 -1.39 -3.18 8.18
CA LYS A 54 -0.82 -3.15 9.53
C LYS A 54 -1.87 -3.09 10.60
N ASN A 55 -1.55 -3.57 11.80
CA ASN A 55 -2.44 -3.33 12.94
C ASN A 55 -2.39 -1.87 13.42
N PHE A 56 -1.18 -1.33 13.51
CA PHE A 56 -0.90 0.03 13.94
C PHE A 56 0.06 0.68 12.93
N SER A 57 -0.30 1.87 12.45
CA SER A 57 0.44 2.61 11.43
C SER A 57 1.03 3.88 12.05
N ASP A 58 2.34 3.82 12.31
CA ASP A 58 3.18 4.90 12.80
C ASP A 58 4.05 5.49 11.67
N LYS A 59 5.02 6.35 12.02
CA LYS A 59 5.95 6.95 11.07
C LYS A 59 6.69 5.93 10.18
N GLY A 60 6.91 4.69 10.64
CA GLY A 60 7.57 3.66 9.84
C GLY A 60 6.77 3.20 8.62
N VAL A 61 5.44 3.31 8.66
CA VAL A 61 4.60 2.98 7.50
C VAL A 61 4.82 3.95 6.34
N ILE A 62 5.29 5.17 6.62
CA ILE A 62 5.52 6.20 5.62
C ILE A 62 6.66 5.77 4.69
N ASP A 63 7.80 5.38 5.27
CA ASP A 63 8.95 4.92 4.50
C ASP A 63 8.62 3.68 3.67
N GLN A 64 7.86 2.76 4.27
CA GLN A 64 7.39 1.54 3.60
C GLN A 64 6.48 1.82 2.40
N VAL A 65 5.61 2.84 2.49
CA VAL A 65 4.77 3.29 1.38
C VAL A 65 5.63 3.96 0.30
N PHE A 66 6.56 4.83 0.65
CA PHE A 66 7.43 5.49 -0.33
C PHE A 66 8.34 4.50 -1.06
N ILE A 67 8.88 3.51 -0.37
CA ILE A 67 9.65 2.42 -0.98
C ILE A 67 8.81 1.69 -2.03
N ARG A 68 7.56 1.33 -1.67
CA ARG A 68 6.65 0.66 -2.61
C ARG A 68 6.29 1.54 -3.80
N LYS A 69 5.95 2.81 -3.59
CA LYS A 69 5.70 3.75 -4.69
C LYS A 69 6.89 3.80 -5.65
N LYS A 70 8.12 3.96 -5.14
CA LYS A 70 9.32 4.03 -5.99
C LYS A 70 9.57 2.71 -6.73
N LEU A 71 9.51 1.57 -6.05
CA LEU A 71 9.77 0.27 -6.65
C LEU A 71 8.75 -0.08 -7.74
N PHE A 72 7.46 0.06 -7.44
CA PHE A 72 6.42 -0.27 -8.42
C PHE A 72 6.45 0.71 -9.61
N SER A 73 6.68 2.01 -9.38
CA SER A 73 6.79 2.97 -10.49
C SER A 73 8.01 2.73 -11.38
N ALA A 74 9.08 2.14 -10.85
CA ALA A 74 10.27 1.82 -11.63
C ALA A 74 10.12 0.51 -12.41
N LEU A 75 9.37 -0.44 -11.88
CA LEU A 75 9.25 -1.81 -12.43
C LEU A 75 8.02 -2.01 -13.31
N TYR A 76 7.01 -1.14 -13.19
CA TYR A 76 5.77 -1.22 -13.94
C TYR A 76 5.47 0.09 -14.66
N SER A 77 4.87 -0.01 -15.84
CA SER A 77 4.46 1.15 -16.65
C SER A 77 3.05 1.66 -16.36
N LYS A 78 2.30 0.97 -15.49
CA LYS A 78 0.92 1.32 -15.14
C LYS A 78 0.85 2.29 -13.96
N PRO A 79 -0.16 3.17 -13.91
CA PRO A 79 -0.39 4.03 -12.76
C PRO A 79 -0.67 3.23 -11.49
N LEU A 80 -0.23 3.79 -10.35
CA LEU A 80 -0.35 3.16 -9.04
C LEU A 80 -1.49 3.75 -8.22
N LYS A 81 -2.22 2.89 -7.53
CA LYS A 81 -3.07 3.25 -6.39
C LYS A 81 -2.54 2.55 -5.15
N VAL A 82 -2.19 3.34 -4.13
CA VAL A 82 -1.60 2.82 -2.91
C VAL A 82 -2.56 2.98 -1.76
N PHE A 83 -2.72 1.91 -0.99
CA PHE A 83 -3.62 1.83 0.15
C PHE A 83 -2.83 1.53 1.42
N VAL A 84 -3.16 2.20 2.51
CA VAL A 84 -2.82 1.74 3.85
C VAL A 84 -4.09 1.25 4.52
N VAL A 85 -4.11 -0.03 4.88
CA VAL A 85 -5.23 -0.66 5.57
C VAL A 85 -4.79 -0.99 6.99
N THR A 86 -5.41 -0.34 7.98
CA THR A 86 -4.96 -0.47 9.37
C THR A 86 -6.09 -0.38 10.40
N ASN A 87 -5.89 -0.97 11.57
CA ASN A 87 -6.84 -0.76 12.68
C ASN A 87 -6.64 0.62 13.28
N TYR A 88 -5.39 1.02 13.50
CA TYR A 88 -5.03 2.27 14.17
C TYR A 88 -3.99 3.03 13.34
N ILE A 89 -4.12 4.34 13.28
CA ILE A 89 -3.14 5.21 12.61
C ILE A 89 -2.96 6.52 13.38
N GLU A 90 -1.73 6.98 13.53
CA GLU A 90 -1.44 8.31 14.08
C GLU A 90 -1.97 9.39 13.13
N ARG A 91 -2.59 10.45 13.67
CA ARG A 91 -3.18 11.54 12.88
C ARG A 91 -2.17 12.17 11.91
N GLU A 92 -0.99 12.49 12.39
CA GLU A 92 0.08 13.09 11.57
C GLU A 92 0.48 12.17 10.40
N VAL A 93 0.52 10.86 10.65
CA VAL A 93 0.87 9.84 9.64
C VAL A 93 -0.22 9.74 8.59
N LYS A 94 -1.49 9.69 9.02
CA LYS A 94 -2.66 9.69 8.12
C LYS A 94 -2.63 10.90 7.20
N GLU A 95 -2.55 12.10 7.77
CA GLU A 95 -2.58 13.35 7.00
C GLU A 95 -1.42 13.45 6.01
N LYS A 96 -0.23 13.00 6.41
CA LYS A 96 0.93 13.00 5.52
C LYS A 96 0.75 12.04 4.35
N LEU A 97 0.23 10.84 4.58
CA LEU A 97 0.01 9.87 3.52
C LEU A 97 -1.13 10.27 2.57
N GLU A 98 -2.20 10.85 3.08
CA GLU A 98 -3.30 11.36 2.25
C GLU A 98 -2.82 12.47 1.31
N LYS A 99 -1.96 13.39 1.79
CA LYS A 99 -1.32 14.42 0.94
C LYS A 99 -0.48 13.83 -0.19
N GLU A 100 0.04 12.63 -0.01
CA GLU A 100 0.82 11.89 -1.01
C GLU A 100 -0.05 11.05 -1.95
N GLY A 101 -1.38 11.21 -1.89
CA GLY A 101 -2.33 10.48 -2.73
C GLY A 101 -2.51 9.00 -2.32
N VAL A 102 -2.23 8.68 -1.06
CA VAL A 102 -2.42 7.33 -0.51
C VAL A 102 -3.82 7.23 0.08
N GLU A 103 -4.56 6.19 -0.29
CA GLU A 103 -5.89 5.93 0.26
C GLU A 103 -5.77 5.24 1.62
N ILE A 104 -6.39 5.80 2.66
CA ILE A 104 -6.31 5.27 4.02
C ILE A 104 -7.64 4.62 4.40
N ILE A 105 -7.58 3.34 4.76
CA ILE A 105 -8.70 2.59 5.33
C ILE A 105 -8.31 2.27 6.77
N ALA A 106 -8.86 3.05 7.72
CA ALA A 106 -8.55 2.92 9.13
C ALA A 106 -9.82 2.73 9.99
N SER A 107 -9.72 1.94 11.06
CA SER A 107 -10.81 1.86 12.06
C SER A 107 -10.79 3.02 13.05
N TYR A 108 -9.61 3.45 13.50
CA TYR A 108 -9.45 4.52 14.48
C TYR A 108 -8.21 5.37 14.20
N VAL A 109 -8.35 6.69 14.37
CA VAL A 109 -7.24 7.64 14.29
C VAL A 109 -6.83 8.01 15.70
N VAL A 110 -5.56 7.80 16.01
CA VAL A 110 -4.94 8.10 17.31
C VAL A 110 -4.25 9.45 17.22
N ASP A 111 -4.35 10.25 18.28
CA ASP A 111 -3.66 11.54 18.39
C ASP A 111 -2.20 11.37 18.83
#